data_AF-A0A498SQ83-F1
#
_entry.id   AF-A0A498SQ83-F1
#
_cell.length_a   1.000
_cell.length_b   1.000
_cell.length_c   1.000
_cell.angle_alpha   90.00
_cell.angle_beta   90.00
_cell.angle_gamma   90.00
#
_symmetry.space_group_name_H-M   'P 1'
#
loop_
_entity.id
_entity.type
_entity.pdbx_description
1 polymer ?
#
loop_
_entity_poly.entity_id
_entity_poly.type
_entity_poly.pdbx_seq_one_letter_code
_entity_poly.pdbx_strand_id
1 'polypeptide(L)'
;MLGFFVQTVVKRWSVLFENMGYIESTSMYIGGYVYGEDDESRLLRRTMARYLCLTQLLVYRDISIRVRKRFPTYESIIKAGFMLENECEILESIQLDFDKHWVPINWIYALIFRGRKNGKIVSDPFANKLCDEVNNFRNHLQILCNYDWVPIPLAYPQLVFLAVYVYFAICLISRQFIITERDAPNKSNIDLILPCVTMMEFIIFVGWMKVAEGLLNPFGEDDDDFESNFLLDKNLAVSLCMVDDASNDAPELEKDQFWPGK
;
A
#
# COMPACT_ATOMS: atom_id res chain seq x y z
N MET A 1 18.22 17.14 -13.91
CA MET A 1 17.56 17.24 -12.58
C MET A 1 16.18 16.62 -12.59
N LEU A 2 15.24 17.09 -13.44
CA LEU A 2 13.88 16.54 -13.51
C LEU A 2 13.83 15.02 -13.71
N GLY A 3 14.58 14.47 -14.66
CA GLY A 3 14.60 13.02 -14.89
C GLY A 3 15.07 12.18 -13.68
N PHE A 4 16.12 12.62 -12.98
CA PHE A 4 16.58 11.96 -11.75
C PHE A 4 15.55 12.05 -10.62
N PHE A 5 14.86 13.18 -10.51
CA PHE A 5 13.79 13.38 -9.54
C PHE A 5 12.61 12.45 -9.83
N VAL A 6 12.10 12.43 -11.07
CA VAL A 6 11.00 11.55 -11.48
C VAL A 6 11.37 10.08 -11.26
N GLN A 7 12.57 9.66 -11.66
CA GLN A 7 13.03 8.28 -11.45
C GLN A 7 13.07 7.91 -9.96
N THR A 8 13.47 8.85 -9.09
CA THR A 8 13.47 8.64 -7.63
C THR A 8 12.05 8.48 -7.10
N VAL A 9 11.12 9.33 -7.54
CA VAL A 9 9.71 9.24 -7.16
C VAL A 9 9.09 7.92 -7.62
N VAL A 10 9.24 7.57 -8.90
CA VAL A 10 8.71 6.32 -9.47
C VAL A 10 9.27 5.11 -8.74
N LYS A 11 10.58 5.09 -8.44
CA LYS A 11 11.19 3.99 -7.67
C LYS A 11 10.56 3.87 -6.27
N ARG A 12 10.33 5.00 -5.58
CA ARG A 12 9.67 4.98 -4.26
C ARG A 12 8.23 4.49 -4.37
N TRP A 13 7.49 4.98 -5.36
CA TRP A 13 6.13 4.56 -5.66
C TRP A 13 6.04 3.04 -5.91
N SER A 14 6.95 2.47 -6.71
CA SER A 14 6.98 1.02 -6.96
C SER A 14 7.23 0.21 -5.69
N VAL A 15 8.17 0.65 -4.84
CA VAL A 15 8.41 -0.02 -3.55
C VAL A 15 7.16 0.03 -2.67
N LEU A 16 6.46 1.16 -2.60
CA LEU A 16 5.21 1.26 -1.83
C LEU A 16 4.14 0.30 -2.38
N PHE A 17 3.98 0.23 -3.71
CA PHE A 17 3.03 -0.67 -4.37
C PHE A 17 3.32 -2.15 -4.06
N GLU A 18 4.58 -2.58 -4.16
CA GLU A 18 4.99 -3.96 -3.85
C GLU A 18 4.77 -4.34 -2.38
N ASN A 19 4.71 -3.35 -1.48
CA ASN A 19 4.61 -3.54 -0.04
C ASN A 19 3.21 -3.26 0.52
N MET A 20 2.18 -3.18 -0.32
CA MET A 20 0.80 -2.89 0.12
C MET A 20 0.22 -3.91 1.12
N GLY A 21 0.83 -5.08 1.29
CA GLY A 21 0.39 -6.07 2.29
C GLY A 21 -0.77 -6.92 1.79
N TYR A 22 -0.51 -7.71 0.74
CA TYR A 22 -1.41 -8.77 0.31
C TYR A 22 -1.38 -9.92 1.33
N ILE A 23 -2.57 -10.39 1.74
CA ILE A 23 -2.75 -11.31 2.87
C ILE A 23 -2.87 -12.77 2.44
N GLU A 24 -3.02 -13.02 1.14
CA GLU A 24 -3.34 -14.32 0.56
C GLU A 24 -2.32 -15.38 0.97
N SER A 25 -1.02 -15.09 0.85
CA SER A 25 0.04 -16.04 1.23
C SER A 25 -0.07 -16.44 2.71
N THR A 26 -0.13 -15.48 3.63
CA THR A 26 -0.25 -15.75 5.06
C THR A 26 -1.54 -16.49 5.39
N SER A 27 -2.64 -16.16 4.71
CA SER A 27 -3.94 -16.83 4.88
C SER A 27 -3.90 -18.29 4.41
N MET A 28 -3.23 -18.60 3.29
CA MET A 28 -3.03 -19.98 2.84
C MET A 28 -2.29 -20.81 3.89
N TYR A 29 -1.24 -20.25 4.49
CA TYR A 29 -0.51 -20.94 5.55
C TYR A 29 -1.36 -21.14 6.81
N ILE A 30 -2.13 -20.14 7.23
CA ILE A 30 -3.06 -20.27 8.37
C ILE A 30 -4.10 -21.38 8.09
N GLY A 31 -4.71 -21.37 6.90
CA GLY A 31 -5.71 -22.36 6.49
C GLY A 31 -5.14 -23.78 6.40
N GLY A 32 -3.91 -23.93 5.93
CA GLY A 32 -3.28 -25.24 5.75
C GLY A 32 -2.62 -25.82 7.00
N TYR A 33 -2.12 -24.99 7.92
CA TYR A 33 -1.32 -25.46 9.06
C TYR A 33 -2.07 -25.50 10.40
N VAL A 34 -3.27 -24.93 10.45
CA VAL A 34 -4.16 -25.01 11.62
C VAL A 34 -5.23 -26.06 11.35
N TYR A 35 -5.07 -27.23 11.94
CA TYR A 35 -5.91 -28.39 11.71
C TYR A 35 -7.15 -28.37 12.59
N GLY A 36 -8.21 -29.02 12.13
CA GLY A 36 -9.46 -29.22 12.85
C GLY A 36 -10.64 -28.49 12.20
N GLU A 37 -11.77 -29.19 12.17
CA GLU A 37 -13.06 -28.69 11.67
C GLU A 37 -13.96 -28.23 12.81
N ASP A 38 -13.51 -28.37 14.06
CA ASP A 38 -14.21 -27.88 15.23
C ASP A 38 -14.23 -26.35 15.31
N ASP A 39 -15.23 -25.83 16.02
CA ASP A 39 -15.44 -24.39 16.18
C ASP A 39 -14.23 -23.68 16.79
N GLU A 40 -13.44 -24.33 17.65
CA GLU A 40 -12.23 -23.69 18.21
C GLU A 40 -11.14 -23.50 17.16
N SER A 41 -10.88 -24.51 16.33
CA SER A 41 -9.92 -24.41 15.22
C SER A 41 -10.35 -23.38 14.19
N ARG A 42 -11.65 -23.37 13.85
CA ARG A 42 -12.25 -22.37 12.97
C ARG A 42 -12.09 -20.95 13.54
N LEU A 43 -12.40 -20.76 14.83
CA LEU A 43 -12.24 -19.50 15.53
C LEU A 43 -10.78 -19.05 15.54
N LEU A 44 -9.84 -19.97 15.79
CA LEU A 44 -8.40 -19.69 15.80
C LEU A 44 -7.94 -19.17 14.42
N ARG A 45 -8.31 -19.86 13.34
CA ARG A 45 -7.99 -19.46 11.96
C ARG A 45 -8.55 -18.07 11.61
N ARG A 46 -9.86 -17.88 11.81
CA ARG A 46 -10.55 -16.60 11.51
C ARG A 46 -9.99 -15.43 12.33
N THR A 47 -9.64 -15.67 13.60
CA THR A 47 -9.07 -14.63 14.46
C THR A 47 -7.67 -14.21 14.00
N MET A 48 -6.82 -15.16 13.63
CA MET A 48 -5.48 -14.83 13.11
C MET A 48 -5.56 -14.05 11.78
N ALA A 49 -6.43 -14.47 10.86
CA ALA A 49 -6.67 -13.73 9.61
C ALA A 49 -7.18 -12.31 9.88
N ARG A 50 -8.16 -12.16 10.78
CA ARG A 50 -8.69 -10.84 11.14
C ARG A 50 -7.64 -9.93 11.80
N TYR A 51 -6.74 -10.47 12.62
CA TYR A 51 -5.65 -9.68 13.22
C TYR A 51 -4.62 -9.18 12.21
N LEU A 52 -4.37 -9.93 11.13
CA LEU A 52 -3.56 -9.44 10.02
C LEU A 52 -4.24 -8.24 9.34
N CYS A 53 -5.54 -8.36 9.03
CA CYS A 53 -6.33 -7.26 8.47
C CYS A 53 -6.42 -6.05 9.42
N LEU A 54 -6.56 -6.29 10.72
CA LEU A 54 -6.57 -5.23 11.73
C LEU A 54 -5.24 -4.48 11.78
N THR A 55 -4.12 -5.21 11.72
CA THR A 55 -2.78 -4.61 11.62
C THR A 55 -2.67 -3.71 10.39
N GLN A 56 -3.09 -4.21 9.22
CA GLN A 56 -3.08 -3.45 7.97
C GLN A 56 -3.95 -2.20 8.07
N LEU A 57 -5.15 -2.32 8.63
CA LEU A 57 -6.07 -1.19 8.81
C LEU A 57 -5.45 -0.13 9.71
N LEU A 58 -4.86 -0.51 10.84
CA LEU A 58 -4.21 0.43 11.75
C LEU A 58 -3.07 1.19 11.06
N VAL A 59 -2.21 0.49 10.31
CA VAL A 59 -1.14 1.13 9.51
C VAL A 59 -1.73 2.07 8.45
N TYR A 60 -2.72 1.61 7.69
CA TYR A 60 -3.34 2.40 6.63
C TYR A 60 -4.07 3.63 7.15
N ARG A 61 -4.70 3.53 8.32
CA ARG A 61 -5.32 4.66 9.00
C ARG A 61 -4.30 5.75 9.36
N ASP A 62 -3.03 5.39 9.52
CA ASP A 62 -1.98 6.35 9.86
C ASP A 62 -1.35 7.03 8.64
N ILE A 63 -1.19 6.28 7.54
CA ILE A 63 -0.53 6.77 6.32
C ILE A 63 -1.50 7.27 5.22
N SER A 64 -2.76 6.82 5.22
CA SER A 64 -3.75 7.17 4.19
C SER A 64 -4.87 8.07 4.70
N ILE A 65 -5.03 9.21 4.04
CA ILE A 65 -6.07 10.19 4.36
C ILE A 65 -7.47 9.59 4.13
N ARG A 66 -7.66 8.86 3.02
CA ARG A 66 -8.92 8.20 2.67
C ARG A 66 -9.33 7.16 3.72
N VAL A 67 -8.38 6.36 4.20
CA VAL A 67 -8.65 5.33 5.23
C VAL A 67 -8.91 5.99 6.58
N ARG A 68 -8.17 7.04 6.94
CA ARG A 68 -8.40 7.81 8.17
C ARG A 68 -9.79 8.46 8.21
N LYS A 69 -10.27 8.97 7.07
CA LYS A 69 -11.64 9.51 6.95
C LYS A 69 -12.71 8.43 7.10
N ARG A 70 -12.46 7.21 6.58
CA ARG A 70 -13.38 6.07 6.73
C ARG A 70 -13.40 5.51 8.16
N PHE A 71 -12.22 5.46 8.81
CA PHE A 71 -12.05 4.90 10.15
C PHE A 71 -11.48 5.92 11.14
N PRO A 72 -12.23 6.98 11.51
CA PRO A 72 -11.71 8.04 12.37
C PRO A 72 -11.45 7.57 13.81
N THR A 73 -12.21 6.58 14.31
CA THR A 73 -12.18 6.11 15.71
C THR A 73 -12.10 4.59 15.80
N TYR A 74 -11.65 4.04 16.94
CA TYR A 74 -11.70 2.59 17.15
C TYR A 74 -13.13 2.03 17.09
N GLU A 75 -14.13 2.81 17.52
CA GLU A 75 -15.54 2.43 17.39
C GLU A 75 -15.95 2.18 15.92
N SER A 76 -15.45 2.99 14.98
CA SER A 76 -15.71 2.78 13.55
C SER A 76 -15.07 1.48 13.01
N ILE A 77 -13.93 1.07 13.59
CA ILE A 77 -13.21 -0.16 13.25
C ILE A 77 -13.97 -1.38 13.79
N ILE A 78 -14.53 -1.26 15.01
CA ILE A 78 -15.39 -2.28 15.61
C ILE A 78 -16.65 -2.49 14.78
N LYS A 79 -17.35 -1.39 14.44
CA LYS A 79 -18.57 -1.43 13.61
C LYS A 79 -18.33 -2.05 12.24
N ALA A 80 -17.13 -1.89 11.69
CA ALA A 80 -16.75 -2.51 10.42
C ALA A 80 -16.34 -3.99 10.53
N GLY A 81 -16.23 -4.54 11.75
CA GLY A 81 -15.96 -5.95 11.99
C GLY A 81 -14.48 -6.35 11.97
N PHE A 82 -13.56 -5.39 11.94
CA PHE A 82 -12.12 -5.68 12.00
C PHE A 82 -11.64 -6.00 13.43
N MET A 83 -12.32 -5.48 14.44
CA MET A 83 -11.94 -5.59 15.85
C MET A 83 -13.18 -5.82 16.71
N LEU A 84 -13.03 -6.58 17.80
CA LEU A 84 -14.09 -6.76 18.80
C LEU A 84 -13.92 -5.76 19.97
N GLU A 85 -14.97 -5.54 20.75
CA GLU A 85 -14.96 -4.60 21.89
C GLU A 85 -13.90 -4.98 22.93
N ASN A 86 -13.84 -6.27 23.31
CA ASN A 86 -12.85 -6.78 24.27
C ASN A 86 -11.40 -6.62 23.76
N GLU A 87 -11.18 -6.67 22.45
CA GLU A 87 -9.86 -6.45 21.86
C GLU A 87 -9.48 -4.98 21.87
N CYS A 88 -10.46 -4.10 21.64
CA CYS A 88 -10.28 -2.66 21.75
C CYS A 88 -9.91 -2.26 23.18
N GLU A 89 -10.58 -2.82 24.19
CA GLU A 89 -10.23 -2.58 25.61
C GLU A 89 -8.77 -2.95 25.91
N ILE A 90 -8.30 -4.09 25.41
CA ILE A 90 -6.90 -4.51 25.58
C ILE A 90 -5.96 -3.53 24.85
N LEU A 91 -6.29 -3.14 23.61
CA LEU A 91 -5.48 -2.21 22.82
C LEU A 91 -5.37 -0.83 23.50
N GLU A 92 -6.45 -0.33 24.08
CA GLU A 92 -6.51 0.94 24.81
C GLU A 92 -5.81 0.87 26.16
N SER A 93 -5.85 -0.28 26.84
CA SER A 93 -5.17 -0.48 28.13
C SER A 93 -3.65 -0.28 28.06
N ILE A 94 -3.05 -0.47 26.88
CA ILE A 94 -1.62 -0.30 26.66
C ILE A 94 -1.26 1.19 26.73
N GLN A 95 -0.62 1.60 27.82
CA GLN A 95 -0.15 2.97 28.05
C GLN A 95 1.17 3.20 27.31
N LEU A 96 1.07 3.55 26.03
CA LEU A 96 2.20 3.95 25.18
C LEU A 96 1.78 5.12 24.31
N ASP A 97 2.66 6.11 24.19
CA ASP A 97 2.48 7.30 23.34
C ASP A 97 2.82 7.04 21.86
N PHE A 98 3.19 5.80 21.52
CA PHE A 98 3.57 5.37 20.17
C PHE A 98 2.50 4.48 19.53
N ASP A 99 2.60 4.33 18.21
CA ASP A 99 1.63 3.56 17.42
C ASP A 99 1.53 2.10 17.89
N LYS A 100 0.29 1.62 17.96
CA LYS A 100 -0.06 0.30 18.52
C LYS A 100 -0.36 -0.74 17.44
N HIS A 101 -0.03 -0.48 16.18
CA HIS A 101 -0.29 -1.39 15.05
C HIS A 101 0.45 -2.74 15.20
N TRP A 102 1.51 -2.82 16.01
CA TRP A 102 2.22 -4.07 16.30
C TRP A 102 1.44 -5.04 17.21
N VAL A 103 0.43 -4.55 17.94
CA VAL A 103 -0.27 -5.33 18.98
C VAL A 103 -1.01 -6.54 18.41
N PRO A 104 -1.80 -6.43 17.32
CA PRO A 104 -2.47 -7.60 16.75
C PRO A 104 -1.49 -8.64 16.19
N ILE A 105 -0.34 -8.23 15.64
CA ILE A 105 0.74 -9.15 15.26
C ILE A 105 1.23 -9.95 16.47
N ASN A 106 1.45 -9.30 17.61
CA ASN A 106 1.85 -9.98 18.84
C ASN A 106 0.77 -10.96 19.33
N TRP A 107 -0.51 -10.63 19.18
CA TRP A 107 -1.60 -11.55 19.47
C TRP A 107 -1.59 -12.78 18.56
N ILE A 108 -1.26 -12.62 17.26
CA ILE A 108 -1.12 -13.77 16.34
C ILE A 108 -0.02 -14.72 16.82
N TYR A 109 1.15 -14.21 17.22
CA TYR A 109 2.21 -15.07 17.79
C TYR A 109 1.70 -15.85 19.00
N ALA A 110 1.00 -15.20 19.92
CA ALA A 110 0.42 -15.87 21.08
C ALA A 110 -0.60 -16.95 20.69
N LEU A 111 -1.41 -16.71 19.64
CA LEU A 111 -2.37 -17.68 19.10
C LEU A 111 -1.68 -18.86 18.42
N ILE A 112 -0.59 -18.64 17.66
CA ILE A 112 0.21 -19.72 17.05
C ILE A 112 0.74 -20.64 18.14
N PHE A 113 1.41 -20.11 19.17
CA PHE A 113 1.97 -20.94 20.23
C PHE A 113 0.90 -21.63 21.09
N ARG A 114 -0.26 -20.98 21.29
CA ARG A 114 -1.41 -21.61 21.95
C ARG A 114 -1.98 -22.76 21.12
N GLY A 115 -2.17 -22.54 19.81
CA GLY A 115 -2.61 -23.58 18.87
C GLY A 115 -1.65 -24.77 18.83
N ARG A 116 -0.34 -24.50 18.87
CA ARG A 116 0.69 -25.53 18.97
C ARG A 116 0.62 -26.34 20.26
N LYS A 117 0.48 -25.66 21.41
CA LYS A 117 0.33 -26.31 22.73
C LYS A 117 -0.94 -27.16 22.82
N ASN A 118 -2.02 -26.71 22.19
CA ASN A 118 -3.31 -27.41 22.15
C ASN A 118 -3.38 -28.49 21.05
N GLY A 119 -2.29 -28.73 20.32
CA GLY A 119 -2.23 -29.77 19.27
C GLY A 119 -2.98 -29.43 17.98
N LYS A 120 -3.50 -28.19 17.83
CA LYS A 120 -4.15 -27.72 16.59
C LYS A 120 -3.13 -27.46 15.48
N ILE A 121 -1.91 -27.09 15.86
CA ILE A 121 -0.76 -27.02 14.96
C ILE A 121 0.10 -28.25 15.24
N VAL A 122 0.29 -29.08 14.22
CA VAL A 122 0.83 -30.44 14.37
C VAL A 122 2.29 -30.45 14.81
N SER A 123 3.11 -29.57 14.24
CA SER A 123 4.56 -29.63 14.38
C SER A 123 5.21 -28.26 14.59
N ASP A 124 6.38 -28.24 15.22
CA ASP A 124 7.16 -27.01 15.43
C ASP A 124 7.57 -26.33 14.11
N PRO A 125 7.94 -27.06 13.03
CA PRO A 125 8.18 -26.46 11.72
C PRO A 125 6.97 -25.70 11.16
N PHE A 126 5.74 -26.17 11.37
CA PHE A 126 4.54 -25.47 10.92
C PHE A 126 4.31 -24.18 11.71
N ALA A 127 4.53 -24.22 13.03
CA ALA A 127 4.46 -23.03 13.87
C ALA A 127 5.52 -21.99 13.47
N ASN A 128 6.78 -22.43 13.24
CA ASN A 128 7.85 -21.54 12.78
C ASN A 128 7.53 -20.92 11.42
N LYS A 129 7.01 -21.70 10.47
CA LYS A 129 6.66 -21.18 9.16
C LYS A 129 5.51 -20.16 9.24
N LEU A 130 4.50 -20.36 10.09
CA LEU A 130 3.48 -19.34 10.36
C LEU A 130 4.09 -18.06 10.92
N CYS A 131 4.99 -18.19 11.90
CA CYS A 131 5.73 -17.06 12.47
C CYS A 131 6.51 -16.26 11.42
N ASP A 132 7.17 -16.96 10.49
CA ASP A 132 7.94 -16.35 9.40
C ASP A 132 7.03 -15.57 8.44
N GLU A 133 5.89 -16.13 8.06
CA GLU A 133 4.95 -15.49 7.13
C GLU A 133 4.25 -14.29 7.75
N VAL A 134 3.92 -14.36 9.04
CA VAL A 134 3.40 -13.21 9.80
C VAL A 134 4.46 -12.11 9.92
N ASN A 135 5.73 -12.47 10.17
CA ASN A 135 6.83 -11.51 10.21
C ASN A 135 7.05 -10.87 8.84
N ASN A 136 6.98 -11.66 7.76
CA ASN A 136 7.13 -11.18 6.41
C ASN A 136 6.03 -10.15 6.07
N PHE A 137 4.76 -10.46 6.36
CA PHE A 137 3.65 -9.52 6.20
C PHE A 137 3.87 -8.23 7.01
N ARG A 138 4.26 -8.34 8.28
CA ARG A 138 4.60 -7.20 9.14
C ARG A 138 5.72 -6.35 8.54
N ASN A 139 6.75 -6.96 7.95
CA ASN A 139 7.88 -6.23 7.34
C ASN A 139 7.45 -5.41 6.11
N HIS A 140 6.54 -5.93 5.28
CA HIS A 140 5.97 -5.16 4.16
C HIS A 140 5.24 -3.91 4.68
N LEU A 141 4.38 -4.06 5.69
CA LEU A 141 3.69 -2.92 6.29
C LEU A 141 4.65 -1.93 6.95
N GLN A 142 5.72 -2.42 7.60
CA GLN A 142 6.76 -1.56 8.19
C GLN A 142 7.48 -0.73 7.12
N ILE A 143 7.69 -1.26 5.91
CA ILE A 143 8.28 -0.50 4.81
C ILE A 143 7.39 0.69 4.46
N LEU A 144 6.07 0.53 4.44
CA LEU A 144 5.14 1.63 4.22
C LEU A 144 5.29 2.72 5.29
N CYS A 145 5.29 2.33 6.57
CA CYS A 145 5.49 3.27 7.70
C CYS A 145 6.83 4.03 7.57
N ASN A 146 7.90 3.35 7.17
CA ASN A 146 9.21 3.98 7.02
C ASN A 146 9.23 5.02 5.90
N TYR A 147 8.51 4.77 4.81
CA TYR A 147 8.43 5.68 3.67
C TYR A 147 7.54 6.90 3.93
N ASP A 148 6.50 6.73 4.77
CA ASP A 148 5.69 7.83 5.29
C ASP A 148 6.49 8.68 6.29
N TRP A 149 7.17 8.02 7.24
CA TRP A 149 7.99 8.70 8.24
C TRP A 149 9.16 9.50 7.63
N VAL A 150 9.79 8.96 6.58
CA VAL A 150 10.93 9.60 5.91
C VAL A 150 10.58 9.87 4.43
N PRO A 151 9.91 11.01 4.14
CA PRO A 151 9.62 11.43 2.77
C PRO A 151 10.90 11.94 2.06
N ILE A 152 10.79 12.20 0.76
CA ILE A 152 11.88 12.85 0.01
C ILE A 152 12.16 14.22 0.66
N PRO A 153 13.44 14.59 0.90
CA PRO A 153 13.77 15.88 1.51
C PRO A 153 13.11 17.04 0.77
N LEU A 154 12.35 17.86 1.50
CA LEU A 154 11.49 18.90 0.94
C LEU A 154 12.23 19.88 -0.01
N ALA A 155 13.51 20.15 0.27
CA ALA A 155 14.34 21.00 -0.57
C ALA A 155 14.51 20.45 -2.00
N TYR A 156 14.44 19.14 -2.20
CA TYR A 156 14.68 18.52 -3.51
C TYR A 156 13.51 18.72 -4.49
N PRO A 157 12.24 18.38 -4.16
CA PRO A 157 11.08 18.77 -4.98
C PRO A 157 11.03 20.28 -5.22
N GLN A 158 11.27 21.09 -4.18
CA GLN A 158 11.25 22.56 -4.30
C GLN A 158 12.25 23.08 -5.32
N LEU A 159 13.49 22.58 -5.31
CA LEU A 159 14.51 22.96 -6.26
C LEU A 159 14.12 22.59 -7.70
N VAL A 160 13.58 21.40 -7.90
CA VAL A 160 13.19 20.90 -9.23
C VAL A 160 12.00 21.70 -9.78
N PHE A 161 10.96 21.94 -8.97
CA PHE A 161 9.80 22.72 -9.37
C PHE A 161 10.18 24.17 -9.68
N LEU A 162 11.00 24.79 -8.82
CA LEU A 162 11.50 26.14 -9.06
C LEU A 162 12.29 26.23 -10.37
N ALA A 163 13.16 25.25 -10.65
CA ALA A 163 13.94 25.25 -11.90
C ALA A 163 13.04 25.18 -13.14
N VAL A 164 11.99 24.36 -13.12
CA VAL A 164 11.02 24.25 -14.23
C VAL A 164 10.23 25.57 -14.38
N TYR A 165 9.77 26.15 -13.27
CA TYR A 165 9.02 27.41 -13.32
C TYR A 165 9.87 28.60 -13.77
N VAL A 166 11.10 28.73 -13.29
CA VAL A 166 12.02 29.80 -13.72
C VAL A 166 12.36 29.66 -15.20
N TYR A 167 12.59 28.43 -15.68
CA TYR A 167 12.82 28.17 -17.10
C TYR A 167 11.66 28.69 -17.95
N PHE A 168 10.41 28.34 -17.62
CA PHE A 168 9.25 28.81 -18.38
C PHE A 168 8.94 30.29 -18.18
N ALA A 169 9.23 30.87 -17.02
CA ALA A 169 9.13 32.32 -16.81
C ALA A 169 10.07 33.09 -17.76
N ILE A 170 11.29 32.60 -17.97
CA ILE A 170 12.23 33.19 -18.94
C ILE A 170 11.74 32.94 -20.37
N CYS A 171 11.22 31.75 -20.69
CA CYS A 171 10.69 31.45 -22.03
C CYS A 171 9.49 32.34 -22.41
N LEU A 172 8.63 32.69 -21.44
CA LEU A 172 7.51 33.60 -21.66
C LEU A 172 7.94 34.98 -22.18
N ILE A 173 9.13 35.45 -21.80
CA ILE A 173 9.67 36.75 -22.24
C ILE A 173 10.57 36.56 -23.46
N SER A 174 11.50 35.59 -23.41
CA SER A 174 12.57 35.45 -24.40
C SER A 174 12.11 34.84 -25.72
N ARG A 175 10.99 34.10 -25.75
CA ARG A 175 10.47 33.45 -26.96
C ARG A 175 9.27 34.16 -27.58
N GLN A 176 9.06 35.43 -27.24
CA GLN A 176 8.09 36.28 -27.93
C GLN A 176 8.58 36.60 -29.35
N PHE A 177 7.69 36.56 -30.33
CA PHE A 177 8.00 36.98 -31.70
C PHE A 177 8.04 38.52 -31.75
N ILE A 178 9.23 39.08 -31.93
CA ILE A 178 9.42 40.54 -31.95
C ILE A 178 9.29 41.03 -33.39
N ILE A 179 8.17 41.69 -33.68
CA ILE A 179 7.95 42.39 -34.94
C ILE A 179 8.47 43.82 -34.80
N THR A 180 9.51 44.16 -35.55
CA THR A 180 10.04 45.53 -35.55
C THR A 180 10.50 45.89 -36.97
N GLU A 181 10.13 47.09 -37.44
CA GLU A 181 10.54 47.59 -38.76
C GLU A 181 12.02 48.01 -38.80
N ARG A 182 12.61 48.29 -37.63
CA ARG A 182 14.04 48.57 -37.47
C ARG A 182 14.85 47.26 -37.52
N ASP A 183 16.07 47.31 -38.06
CA ASP A 183 17.04 46.20 -38.02
C ASP A 183 17.51 45.96 -36.58
N ALA A 184 16.68 45.24 -35.82
CA ALA A 184 17.02 44.73 -34.51
C ALA A 184 17.65 43.34 -34.65
N PRO A 185 18.76 43.02 -33.95
CA PRO A 185 19.43 41.73 -34.06
C PRO A 185 18.56 40.53 -33.63
N ASN A 186 17.51 40.78 -32.83
CA ASN A 186 16.56 39.75 -32.35
C ASN A 186 15.23 39.75 -33.12
N LYS A 187 15.18 40.33 -34.32
CA LYS A 187 13.97 40.36 -35.15
C LYS A 187 13.61 38.95 -35.61
N SER A 188 12.35 38.57 -35.44
CA SER A 188 11.85 37.27 -35.89
C SER A 188 11.56 37.33 -37.40
N ASN A 189 12.10 36.38 -38.16
CA ASN A 189 11.84 36.26 -39.62
C ASN A 189 10.43 35.71 -39.92
N ILE A 190 9.83 35.02 -38.95
CA ILE A 190 8.49 34.43 -39.03
C ILE A 190 7.73 34.91 -37.80
N ASP A 191 6.54 35.43 -38.02
CA ASP A 191 5.62 35.84 -36.97
C ASP A 191 4.51 34.79 -36.84
N LEU A 192 4.60 33.97 -35.80
CA LEU A 192 3.54 33.03 -35.44
C LEU A 192 2.76 33.61 -34.27
N ILE A 193 1.44 33.78 -34.44
CA ILE A 193 0.52 34.18 -33.36
C ILE A 193 0.66 33.25 -32.14
N LEU A 194 1.04 31.99 -32.37
CA LEU A 194 1.14 30.95 -31.35
C LEU A 194 2.53 30.30 -31.36
N PRO A 195 3.27 30.26 -30.24
CA PRO A 195 4.58 29.62 -30.16
C PRO A 195 4.44 28.09 -29.99
N CYS A 196 4.05 27.39 -31.06
CA CYS A 196 3.72 25.96 -31.03
C CYS A 196 4.84 25.07 -30.42
N VAL A 197 6.10 25.35 -30.74
CA VAL A 197 7.25 24.58 -30.22
C VAL A 197 7.40 24.78 -28.71
N THR A 198 7.28 26.01 -28.22
CA THR A 198 7.35 26.32 -26.78
C THR A 198 6.17 25.72 -26.01
N MET A 199 4.97 25.69 -26.61
CA MET A 199 3.82 25.01 -26.01
C MET A 199 4.05 23.49 -25.90
N MET A 200 4.62 22.87 -26.93
CA MET A 200 4.98 21.45 -26.88
C MET A 200 6.02 21.17 -25.79
N GLU A 201 7.08 21.99 -25.69
CA GLU A 201 8.06 21.89 -24.60
C GLU A 201 7.39 22.06 -23.23
N PHE A 202 6.47 23.02 -23.09
CA PHE A 202 5.73 23.23 -21.85
C PHE A 202 4.95 21.98 -21.43
N ILE A 203 4.17 21.40 -22.35
CA ILE A 203 3.41 20.18 -22.09
C ILE A 203 4.33 19.04 -21.65
N ILE A 204 5.47 18.86 -22.32
CA ILE A 204 6.40 17.78 -21.99
C ILE A 204 7.03 17.99 -20.61
N PHE A 205 7.63 19.16 -20.34
CA PHE A 205 8.37 19.38 -19.08
C PHE A 205 7.44 19.55 -17.88
N VAL A 206 6.35 20.32 -18.02
CA VAL A 206 5.37 20.49 -16.94
C VAL A 206 4.57 19.22 -16.73
N GLY A 207 4.19 18.52 -17.80
CA GLY A 207 3.55 17.20 -17.70
C GLY A 207 4.45 16.20 -16.98
N TRP A 208 5.73 16.13 -17.34
CA TRP A 208 6.68 15.21 -16.69
C TRP A 208 6.92 15.58 -15.21
N MET A 209 6.94 16.86 -14.88
CA MET A 209 6.96 17.34 -13.48
C MET A 209 5.67 16.94 -12.73
N LYS A 210 4.51 17.07 -13.36
CA LYS A 210 3.21 16.70 -12.79
C LYS A 210 3.09 15.20 -12.52
N VAL A 211 3.68 14.35 -13.38
CA VAL A 211 3.79 12.90 -13.10
C VAL A 211 4.54 12.65 -11.78
N ALA A 212 5.65 13.35 -11.53
CA ALA A 212 6.37 13.20 -10.28
C ALA A 212 5.62 13.81 -9.07
N GLU A 213 4.82 14.85 -9.29
CA GLU A 213 3.99 15.45 -8.24
C GLU A 213 2.87 14.52 -7.79
N GLY A 214 2.11 13.95 -8.74
CA GLY A 214 1.02 13.01 -8.42
C GLY A 214 1.50 11.71 -7.78
N LEU A 215 2.68 11.21 -8.16
CA LEU A 215 3.24 9.99 -7.58
C LEU A 215 4.00 10.21 -6.25
N LEU A 216 4.11 11.46 -5.78
CA LEU A 216 4.92 11.80 -4.61
C LEU A 216 4.33 11.23 -3.31
N ASN A 217 3.00 11.22 -3.21
CA ASN A 217 2.27 10.67 -2.06
C ASN A 217 1.11 9.78 -2.54
N PRO A 218 1.36 8.48 -2.80
CA PRO A 218 0.34 7.58 -3.35
C PRO A 218 -0.76 7.16 -2.36
N PHE A 219 -0.72 7.64 -1.12
CA PHE A 219 -1.76 7.41 -0.10
C PHE A 219 -2.65 8.64 0.13
N GLY A 220 -2.58 9.61 -0.78
CA GLY A 220 -3.35 10.84 -0.77
C GLY A 220 -4.82 10.65 -1.14
N GLU A 221 -5.35 11.64 -1.86
CA GLU A 221 -6.73 11.65 -2.33
C GLU A 221 -6.87 11.83 -3.84
N ASP A 222 -5.77 11.78 -4.59
CA ASP A 222 -5.76 11.96 -6.05
C ASP A 222 -6.34 10.74 -6.77
N ASP A 223 -6.84 10.93 -7.99
CA ASP A 223 -7.53 9.87 -8.75
C ASP A 223 -6.65 8.64 -9.02
N ASP A 224 -5.33 8.84 -9.14
CA ASP A 224 -4.34 7.78 -9.43
C ASP A 224 -3.66 7.22 -8.16
N ASP A 225 -4.08 7.66 -6.96
CA ASP A 225 -3.57 7.14 -5.69
C ASP A 225 -4.04 5.71 -5.43
N PHE A 226 -3.38 5.03 -4.50
CA PHE A 226 -3.73 3.66 -4.16
C PHE A 226 -5.13 3.55 -3.55
N GLU A 227 -5.90 2.59 -4.05
CA GLU A 227 -7.22 2.23 -3.54
C GLU A 227 -7.13 1.40 -2.24
N SER A 228 -6.60 2.01 -1.18
CA SER A 228 -6.36 1.35 0.11
C SER A 228 -7.65 0.83 0.77
N ASN A 229 -8.77 1.54 0.63
CA ASN A 229 -10.06 1.09 1.16
C ASN A 229 -10.54 -0.19 0.50
N PHE A 230 -10.45 -0.28 -0.83
CA PHE A 230 -10.77 -1.48 -1.58
C PHE A 230 -9.90 -2.66 -1.15
N LEU A 231 -8.59 -2.43 -1.00
CA LEU A 231 -7.68 -3.50 -0.59
C LEU A 231 -8.00 -4.03 0.82
N LEU A 232 -8.35 -3.16 1.78
CA LEU A 232 -8.78 -3.59 3.11
C LEU A 232 -10.02 -4.49 3.07
N ASP A 233 -11.03 -4.09 2.30
CA ASP A 233 -12.28 -4.85 2.17
C ASP A 233 -12.05 -6.19 1.48
N LYS A 234 -11.27 -6.17 0.38
CA LYS A 234 -10.86 -7.38 -0.34
C LYS A 234 -10.11 -8.32 0.58
N ASN A 235 -9.08 -7.84 1.29
CA ASN A 235 -8.24 -8.67 2.15
C ASN A 235 -9.05 -9.28 3.29
N LEU A 236 -9.97 -8.53 3.91
CA LEU A 236 -10.83 -9.08 4.96
C LEU A 236 -11.74 -10.19 4.41
N ALA A 237 -12.44 -9.94 3.31
CA ALA A 237 -13.36 -10.92 2.73
C ALA A 237 -12.63 -12.19 2.24
N VAL A 238 -11.55 -12.02 1.49
CA VAL A 238 -10.78 -13.11 0.91
C VAL A 238 -10.08 -13.93 2.00
N SER A 239 -9.43 -13.28 2.97
CA SER A 239 -8.73 -14.02 4.04
C SER A 239 -9.69 -14.86 4.86
N LEU A 240 -10.85 -14.33 5.25
CA LEU A 240 -11.85 -15.06 6.01
C LEU A 240 -12.42 -16.25 5.22
N CYS A 241 -12.69 -16.09 3.92
CA CYS A 241 -13.13 -17.19 3.06
C CYS A 241 -12.04 -18.27 2.95
N MET A 242 -10.78 -17.88 2.72
CA MET A 242 -9.66 -18.81 2.57
C MET A 242 -9.40 -19.66 3.83
N VAL A 243 -9.51 -19.06 5.01
CA VAL A 243 -9.20 -19.75 6.28
C VAL A 243 -10.41 -20.45 6.88
N ASP A 244 -11.59 -20.31 6.28
CA ASP A 244 -12.85 -20.87 6.78
C ASP A 244 -13.55 -21.70 5.71
N ASP A 245 -14.32 -21.07 4.83
CA ASP A 245 -15.19 -21.75 3.85
C ASP A 245 -14.39 -22.63 2.89
N ALA A 246 -13.22 -22.16 2.43
CA ALA A 246 -12.34 -22.90 1.54
C ALA A 246 -11.26 -23.72 2.30
N SER A 247 -11.33 -23.78 3.63
CA SER A 247 -10.34 -24.52 4.43
C SER A 247 -10.60 -26.01 4.32
N ASN A 248 -9.60 -26.75 3.82
CA ASN A 248 -9.69 -28.21 3.61
C ASN A 248 -10.82 -28.66 2.66
N ASP A 249 -11.35 -27.75 1.84
CA ASP A 249 -12.44 -28.00 0.88
C ASP A 249 -11.88 -28.29 -0.53
N ALA A 250 -11.04 -29.33 -0.63
CA ALA A 250 -10.53 -29.77 -1.92
C ALA A 250 -11.58 -30.64 -2.63
N PRO A 251 -11.76 -30.49 -3.96
CA PRO A 251 -12.65 -31.37 -4.71
C PRO A 251 -12.15 -32.82 -4.68
N GLU A 252 -13.06 -33.76 -4.95
CA GLU A 252 -12.71 -35.18 -5.02
C GLU A 252 -11.63 -35.44 -6.08
N LEU A 253 -10.73 -36.37 -5.77
CA LEU A 253 -9.61 -36.71 -6.66
C LEU A 253 -10.10 -37.57 -7.82
N GLU A 254 -10.13 -36.97 -9.01
CA GLU A 254 -10.43 -37.66 -10.27
C GLU A 254 -9.18 -37.88 -11.11
N LYS A 255 -9.23 -38.90 -11.98
CA LYS A 255 -8.19 -39.14 -12.97
C LYS A 255 -8.26 -38.07 -14.04
N ASP A 256 -7.15 -37.41 -14.27
CA ASP A 256 -7.03 -36.43 -15.34
C ASP A 256 -7.03 -37.09 -16.73
N GLN A 257 -7.12 -36.27 -17.78
CA GLN A 257 -7.21 -36.70 -19.18
C GLN A 257 -5.96 -37.42 -19.69
N PHE A 258 -4.82 -37.27 -19.01
CA PHE A 258 -3.55 -37.92 -19.34
C PHE A 258 -3.29 -39.16 -18.49
N TRP A 259 -4.19 -39.50 -17.57
CA TRP A 259 -4.08 -40.73 -16.82
C TRP A 259 -4.14 -41.92 -17.80
N PRO A 260 -3.07 -42.74 -17.90
CA PRO A 260 -2.99 -43.78 -18.91
C PRO A 260 -4.17 -44.76 -18.77
N GLY A 261 -5.01 -44.80 -19.80
CA GLY A 261 -6.06 -45.81 -19.95
C GLY A 261 -5.43 -47.17 -20.24
N LYS A 262 -5.96 -48.22 -19.61
CA LYS A 262 -5.85 -49.57 -20.17
C LYS A 262 -6.78 -49.68 -21.37
#